data_AF-A0A951D1Y2-F1
#
_entry.id   AF-A0A951D1Y2-F1
#
_cell.length_a   1.000
_cell.length_b   1.000
_cell.length_c   1.000
_cell.angle_alpha   90.00
_cell.angle_beta   90.00
_cell.angle_gamma   90.00
#
_symmetry.space_group_name_H-M   'P 1'
#
loop_
_entity.id
_entity.type
_entity.pdbx_description
1 polymer ?
#
loop_
_entity_poly.entity_id
_entity_poly.type
_entity_poly.pdbx_seq_one_letter_code
_entity_poly.pdbx_strand_id
1 'polypeptide(L)'
;FGGTAAGGGDPVQAAAAAGISTGLGAIVPVIPFMITTGTAAIVAAAAISLVAHFLVGAAKSLVTLRTWWAAGLEMTLAGVIVGGATYAIGLALPT
;
A
#
# COMPACT_ATOMS: atom_id res chain seq x y z
N PHE A 1 -2.81 10.30 25.45
CA PHE A 1 -3.01 9.04 26.20
C PHE A 1 -4.42 8.54 25.97
N GLY A 2 -4.55 7.35 25.38
CA GLY A 2 -5.73 6.49 25.39
C GLY A 2 -7.09 7.15 25.22
N GLY A 3 -7.43 7.59 24.01
CA GLY A 3 -8.82 7.75 23.62
C GLY A 3 -9.25 6.49 22.89
N THR A 4 -10.03 5.62 23.55
CA THR A 4 -10.84 4.62 22.86
C THR A 4 -11.66 5.36 21.80
N ALA A 5 -11.33 5.15 20.53
CA ALA A 5 -12.13 5.65 19.44
C ALA A 5 -13.53 5.06 19.59
N ALA A 6 -14.46 5.91 20.01
CA ALA A 6 -15.85 5.58 20.16
C ALA A 6 -16.41 5.16 18.80
N GLY A 7 -16.71 3.87 18.66
CA GLY A 7 -17.47 3.27 17.58
C GLY A 7 -17.77 1.83 17.99
N GLY A 8 -19.04 1.45 18.08
CA GLY A 8 -19.50 0.19 18.68
C GLY A 8 -19.22 -1.08 17.88
N GLY A 9 -18.01 -1.25 17.34
CA GLY A 9 -17.56 -2.44 16.63
C GLY A 9 -16.61 -3.30 17.46
N ASP A 10 -16.66 -4.61 17.28
CA ASP A 10 -15.77 -5.57 17.93
C ASP A 10 -14.30 -5.31 17.52
N PRO A 11 -13.38 -5.01 18.47
CA PRO A 11 -11.97 -4.79 18.20
C PRO A 11 -11.29 -5.94 17.45
N VAL A 12 -11.71 -7.18 17.73
CA VAL A 12 -11.17 -8.38 17.06
C VAL A 12 -11.58 -8.39 15.59
N GLN A 13 -12.83 -8.04 15.30
CA GLN A 13 -13.33 -7.91 13.93
C GLN A 13 -12.56 -6.83 13.16
N ALA A 14 -12.32 -5.67 13.77
CA ALA A 14 -11.56 -4.59 13.14
C ALA A 14 -10.11 -5.00 12.84
N ALA A 15 -9.45 -5.66 13.79
CA ALA A 15 -8.10 -6.18 13.61
C ALA A 15 -8.03 -7.25 12.50
N ALA A 16 -8.99 -8.18 12.47
CA ALA A 16 -9.08 -9.19 11.42
C ALA A 16 -9.31 -8.56 10.05
N ALA A 17 -10.23 -7.58 9.93
CA ALA A 17 -10.51 -6.88 8.68
C ALA A 17 -9.27 -6.11 8.17
N ALA A 18 -8.57 -5.40 9.05
CA ALA A 18 -7.33 -4.69 8.71
C ALA A 18 -6.21 -5.67 8.29
N GLY A 19 -6.05 -6.79 9.02
CA GLY A 19 -5.05 -7.80 8.71
C GLY A 19 -5.29 -8.48 7.36
N ILE A 20 -6.52 -8.95 7.10
CA ILE A 20 -6.89 -9.60 5.85
C ILE A 20 -6.75 -8.63 4.67
N SER A 21 -7.25 -7.40 4.79
CA SER A 21 -7.13 -6.40 3.72
C SER A 21 -5.67 -6.02 3.43
N THR A 22 -4.84 -5.90 4.47
CA THR A 22 -3.39 -5.67 4.31
C THR A 22 -2.71 -6.84 3.60
N GLY A 23 -3.00 -8.07 4.03
CA GLY A 23 -2.46 -9.28 3.41
C GLY A 23 -2.83 -9.39 1.93
N LEU A 24 -4.10 -9.13 1.59
CA LEU A 24 -4.57 -9.12 0.20
C LEU A 24 -3.94 -8.00 -0.63
N GLY A 25 -3.82 -6.79 -0.06
CA GLY A 25 -3.16 -5.67 -0.72
C GLY A 25 -1.67 -5.93 -1.01
N ALA A 26 -0.98 -6.63 -0.11
CA ALA A 26 0.43 -6.97 -0.24
C ALA A 26 0.71 -7.96 -1.40
N ILE A 27 -0.28 -8.74 -1.83
CA ILE A 27 -0.11 -9.70 -2.94
C ILE A 27 0.04 -8.99 -4.29
N VAL A 28 -0.61 -7.84 -4.47
CA VAL A 28 -0.68 -7.13 -5.77
C VAL A 28 0.70 -6.89 -6.40
N PRO A 29 1.69 -6.29 -5.71
CA PRO A 29 3.04 -6.11 -6.26
C PRO A 29 3.89 -7.38 -6.28
N VAL A 30 3.46 -8.49 -5.67
CA VAL A 30 4.18 -9.78 -5.67
C VAL A 30 3.89 -10.57 -6.96
N ILE A 31 2.74 -10.34 -7.60
CA ILE A 31 2.32 -11.05 -8.83
C ILE A 31 3.41 -11.08 -9.92
N PRO A 32 4.12 -9.98 -10.25
CA PRO A 32 5.15 -10.00 -11.30
C PRO A 32 6.32 -10.93 -11.01
N PHE A 33 6.65 -11.15 -9.74
CA PHE A 33 7.69 -12.08 -9.31
C PHE A 33 7.26 -13.55 -9.40
N MET A 34 5.96 -13.84 -9.51
CA MET A 34 5.47 -15.20 -9.75
C MET A 34 5.65 -15.64 -11.21
N ILE A 35 5.84 -14.68 -12.13
CA ILE A 35 5.87 -14.93 -13.58
C ILE A 35 7.25 -14.61 -14.18
N THR A 36 7.92 -13.58 -13.65
CA THR A 36 9.17 -13.03 -14.21
C THR A 36 10.22 -12.87 -13.12
N THR A 37 11.50 -12.74 -13.51
CA THR A 37 12.61 -12.59 -12.57
C THR A 37 13.55 -11.45 -12.97
N GLY A 38 14.48 -11.10 -12.08
CA GLY A 38 15.48 -10.05 -12.32
C GLY A 38 14.88 -8.65 -12.38
N THR A 39 15.58 -7.73 -13.07
CA THR A 39 15.20 -6.31 -13.14
C THR A 39 13.81 -6.08 -13.75
N ALA A 40 13.41 -6.91 -14.71
CA ALA A 40 12.09 -6.79 -15.33
C ALA A 40 10.95 -6.97 -14.31
N ALA A 41 11.08 -7.98 -13.42
CA ALA A 41 10.13 -8.22 -12.34
C ALA A 41 10.05 -7.05 -11.36
N ILE A 42 11.21 -6.46 -11.02
CA ILE A 42 11.32 -5.31 -10.10
C ILE A 42 10.58 -4.09 -10.69
N VAL A 43 10.83 -3.76 -11.96
CA VAL A 43 10.20 -2.60 -12.62
C VAL A 43 8.70 -2.82 -12.76
N ALA A 44 8.27 -4.02 -13.16
CA ALA A 44 6.85 -4.35 -13.27
C ALA A 44 6.14 -4.28 -11.90
N ALA A 45 6.75 -4.83 -10.85
CA ALA A 45 6.24 -4.78 -9.48
C ALA A 45 6.14 -3.34 -8.96
N ALA A 46 7.14 -2.50 -9.23
CA ALA A 46 7.11 -1.09 -8.87
C ALA A 46 5.96 -0.36 -9.57
N ALA A 47 5.80 -0.53 -10.88
CA ALA A 47 4.72 0.11 -11.65
C ALA A 47 3.33 -0.32 -11.14
N ILE A 48 3.12 -1.63 -10.96
CA ILE A 48 1.86 -2.19 -10.44
C ILE A 48 1.57 -1.69 -9.02
N SER A 49 2.59 -1.60 -8.16
CA SER A 49 2.47 -1.06 -6.80
C SER A 49 1.99 0.39 -6.81
N LEU A 50 2.56 1.24 -7.68
CA LEU A 50 2.19 2.65 -7.77
C LEU A 50 0.75 2.84 -8.25
N VAL A 51 0.33 2.04 -9.24
CA VAL A 51 -1.06 2.02 -9.72
C VAL A 51 -2.00 1.57 -8.59
N ALA A 52 -1.65 0.51 -7.87
CA ALA A 52 -2.45 0.03 -6.75
C ALA A 52 -2.60 1.08 -5.64
N HIS A 53 -1.52 1.78 -5.26
CA HIS A 53 -1.57 2.87 -4.29
C HIS A 53 -2.48 4.01 -4.76
N PHE A 54 -2.37 4.39 -6.03
CA PHE A 54 -3.22 5.43 -6.61
C PHE A 54 -4.70 5.03 -6.55
N LEU A 55 -5.02 3.80 -6.97
CA LEU A 55 -6.38 3.29 -6.98
C LEU A 55 -6.98 3.19 -5.58
N VAL A 56 -6.22 2.75 -4.58
CA VAL A 56 -6.66 2.71 -3.18
C VAL A 56 -6.91 4.13 -2.64
N GLY A 57 -6.01 5.07 -2.94
CA GLY A 57 -6.18 6.47 -2.55
C GLY A 57 -7.39 7.12 -3.23
N ALA A 58 -7.60 6.86 -4.52
CA ALA A 58 -8.75 7.31 -5.28
C ALA A 58 -10.05 6.68 -4.77
N ALA A 59 -10.08 5.39 -4.46
CA ALA A 59 -11.25 4.71 -3.91
C ALA A 59 -11.67 5.31 -2.56
N LYS A 60 -10.72 5.63 -1.67
CA LYS A 60 -11.00 6.30 -0.40
C LYS A 60 -11.66 7.68 -0.59
N SER A 61 -11.37 8.37 -1.69
CA SER A 61 -11.95 9.68 -1.98
C SER A 61 -13.46 9.65 -2.18
N LEU A 62 -14.01 8.53 -2.67
CA LEU A 62 -15.44 8.33 -2.91
C LEU A 62 -16.27 8.46 -1.63
N VAL A 63 -15.69 8.11 -0.49
CA VAL A 63 -16.37 8.15 0.83
C VAL A 63 -16.08 9.46 1.57
N THR A 64 -15.03 10.20 1.17
CA THR A 64 -14.55 11.39 1.89
C THR A 64 -14.84 12.71 1.17
N LEU A 65 -15.57 12.69 0.04
CA LEU A 65 -15.87 13.86 -0.81
C LEU A 65 -14.64 14.66 -1.26
N ARG A 66 -13.43 14.09 -1.17
CA ARG A 66 -12.19 14.72 -1.65
C ARG A 66 -12.00 14.45 -3.13
N THR A 67 -11.23 15.31 -3.81
CA THR A 67 -10.86 15.09 -5.22
C THR A 67 -10.02 13.81 -5.35
N TRP A 68 -10.52 12.86 -6.16
CA TRP A 68 -9.92 11.53 -6.35
C TRP A 68 -8.46 11.55 -6.80
N TRP A 69 -8.11 12.49 -7.68
CA TRP A 69 -6.74 12.66 -8.17
C TRP A 69 -5.77 13.04 -7.04
N ALA A 70 -6.14 14.04 -6.22
CA ALA A 70 -5.28 14.48 -5.12
C ALA A 70 -5.11 13.38 -4.06
N ALA A 71 -6.21 12.70 -3.69
CA ALA A 71 -6.15 11.60 -2.72
C ALA A 71 -5.34 10.41 -3.24
N GLY A 72 -5.47 10.08 -4.53
CA GLY A 72 -4.66 9.07 -5.20
C GLY A 72 -3.17 9.42 -5.17
N LEU A 73 -2.82 10.65 -5.59
CA LEU A 73 -1.43 11.12 -5.59
C LEU A 73 -0.79 11.16 -4.20
N GLU A 74 -1.52 11.61 -3.18
CA GLU A 74 -1.05 11.59 -1.79
C GLU A 74 -0.64 10.17 -1.36
N MET A 75 -1.47 9.16 -1.71
CA MET A 75 -1.19 7.77 -1.39
C MET A 75 -0.04 7.19 -2.22
N THR A 76 0.03 7.51 -3.52
CA THR A 76 1.13 7.10 -4.39
C THR A 76 2.45 7.68 -3.90
N LEU A 77 2.49 8.95 -3.49
CA LEU A 77 3.68 9.59 -2.97
C LEU A 77 4.16 8.92 -1.67
N ALA A 78 3.24 8.56 -0.78
CA ALA A 78 3.58 7.76 0.40
C ALA A 78 4.21 6.41 0.01
N GLY A 79 3.66 5.74 -1.00
CA GLY A 79 4.20 4.50 -1.55
C GLY A 79 5.61 4.67 -2.12
N VAL A 80 5.87 5.74 -2.87
CA VAL A 80 7.21 6.08 -3.40
C VAL A 80 8.22 6.31 -2.29
N ILE A 81 7.84 7.08 -1.26
CA ILE A 81 8.72 7.39 -0.12
C ILE A 81 9.11 6.10 0.61
N VAL A 82 8.13 5.27 0.95
CA VAL A 82 8.38 4.02 1.68
C VAL A 82 9.18 3.05 0.80
N GLY A 83 8.78 2.85 -0.46
CA GLY A 83 9.50 1.96 -1.38
C GLY A 83 10.94 2.41 -1.67
N GLY A 84 11.16 3.71 -1.79
CA GLY A 84 12.50 4.28 -1.94
C GLY A 84 13.34 4.09 -0.68
N ALA A 85 12.76 4.31 0.51
CA ALA A 85 13.45 4.09 1.77
C ALA A 85 13.83 2.61 1.97
N THR A 86 12.93 1.67 1.68
CA THR A 86 13.25 0.23 1.80
C THR A 86 14.27 -0.22 0.79
N TYR A 87 14.24 0.30 -0.45
CA TYR A 87 15.27 0.05 -1.45
C TYR A 87 16.64 0.56 -0.99
N ALA A 88 16.71 1.78 -0.46
CA ALA A 88 17.95 2.36 0.05
C ALA A 88 18.52 1.56 1.24
N ILE A 89 17.67 1.06 2.13
CA ILE A 89 18.09 0.15 3.21
C ILE A 89 18.69 -1.13 2.62
N GLY A 90 18.05 -1.72 1.61
CA GLY A 90 18.57 -2.91 0.92
C GLY A 90 19.92 -2.66 0.24
N LEU A 91 20.17 -1.44 -0.25
CA LEU A 91 21.46 -1.05 -0.82
C LEU A 91 22.53 -0.80 0.25
N ALA A 92 22.15 -0.25 1.40
CA ALA A 92 23.06 0.09 2.49
C ALA A 92 23.51 -1.14 3.30
N LEU A 93 22.68 -2.18 3.35
CA LEU A 93 23.03 -3.45 3.97
C LEU A 93 23.84 -4.29 2.98
N PRO A 94 25.12 -4.58 3.25
CA PRO A 94 25.90 -5.45 2.38
C PRO A 94 25.31 -6.87 2.42
N THR A 95 24.97 -7.40 1.24
CA THR A 95 24.65 -8.82 1.00
C THR A 95 25.85 -9.53 0.42
#